data_AF-A0A358L989-F1
#
_entry.id   AF-A0A358L989-F1
#
_cell.length_a   1.000
_cell.length_b   1.000
_cell.length_c   1.000
_cell.angle_alpha   90.00
_cell.angle_beta   90.00
_cell.angle_gamma   90.00
#
_symmetry.space_group_name_H-M   'P 1'
#
loop_
_entity.id
_entity.type
_entity.pdbx_description
1 polymer ?
#
loop_
_entity_poly.entity_id
_entity_poly.type
_entity_poly.pdbx_seq_one_letter_code
_entity_poly.pdbx_strand_id
1 'polypeptide(L)' 'EHGKLVQRRSRYGKTFHACDRYPDCQFAVNFTPVEGECEFCHFPLLIEKKTARGVRRFCASKACGKPVTAGNSIEE' A
#
# COMPACT_ATOMS: atom_id res chain seq x y z
N GLU A 1 -10.56 10.25 13.10
CA GLU A 1 -11.02 10.43 11.70
C GLU A 1 -10.15 9.63 10.75
N HIS A 2 -10.75 8.80 9.89
CA HIS A 2 -10.05 7.92 8.95
C HIS A 2 -9.69 8.70 7.68
N GLY A 3 -8.40 8.92 7.41
CA GLY A 3 -7.94 9.50 6.15
C GLY A 3 -7.96 8.46 5.03
N LYS A 4 -8.26 8.89 3.80
CA LYS A 4 -8.30 8.00 2.62
C LYS A 4 -7.05 8.20 1.77
N LEU A 5 -6.58 7.11 1.19
CA LEU A 5 -5.51 7.17 0.19
C LEU A 5 -6.09 7.61 -1.14
N VAL A 6 -5.73 8.82 -1.57
CA VAL A 6 -6.12 9.36 -2.87
C VAL A 6 -4.96 9.24 -3.85
N GLN A 7 -5.28 8.82 -5.08
CA GLN A 7 -4.32 8.79 -6.16
C GLN A 7 -3.96 10.23 -6.57
N ARG A 8 -2.67 10.56 -6.52
CA ARG A 8 -2.10 11.84 -6.94
C ARG A 8 -1.01 11.62 -7.97
N ARG A 9 -0.76 12.64 -8.79
CA ARG A 9 0.31 12.64 -9.79
C ARG A 9 1.38 13.63 -9.38
N SER A 10 2.62 13.18 -9.33
CA SER A 10 3.77 14.05 -9.07
C SER A 10 4.06 14.97 -10.26
N ARG A 11 4.83 16.05 -10.02
CA ARG A 11 5.29 16.96 -11.10
C ARG A 11 6.02 16.24 -12.23
N TYR A 12 6.63 15.09 -11.94
CA TYR A 12 7.36 14.26 -12.90
C TYR A 12 6.50 13.21 -13.59
N GLY A 13 5.17 13.28 -13.43
CA GLY A 13 4.23 12.39 -14.07
C GLY A 13 4.06 11.03 -13.40
N LYS A 14 4.82 10.70 -12.35
CA LYS A 14 4.64 9.45 -11.58
C LYS A 14 3.42 9.53 -10.68
N THR A 15 2.60 8.49 -10.70
CA THR A 15 1.44 8.32 -9.82
C THR A 15 1.88 7.80 -8.44
N PHE A 16 1.29 8.35 -7.39
CA PHE A 16 1.44 7.89 -6.01
C PHE A 16 0.11 8.03 -5.28
N HIS A 17 -0.09 7.27 -4.21
CA HIS A 17 -1.27 7.37 -3.36
C HIS A 17 -0.86 8.03 -2.05
N ALA A 18 -1.57 9.08 -1.64
CA ALA A 18 -1.28 9.78 -0.40
C ALA A 18 -2.55 10.03 0.39
N CYS A 19 -2.41 10.12 1.70
CA CYS A 19 -3.49 10.46 2.60
C CYS A 19 -4.05 11.85 2.24
N ASP A 20 -5.37 11.97 2.17
CA ASP A 20 -6.07 13.22 1.91
C ASP A 20 -5.98 14.22 3.08
N ARG A 21 -5.79 13.73 4.31
CA ARG A 21 -5.64 14.53 5.54
C ARG A 21 -4.23 15.10 5.75
N TYR A 22 -3.55 15.54 4.70
CA TYR A 22 -2.28 16.26 4.88
C TYR A 22 -2.55 17.66 5.50
N PRO A 23 -1.81 18.11 6.54
CA PRO A 23 -0.55 17.58 7.07
C PRO A 23 -0.67 16.54 8.20
N ASP A 24 -1.87 16.31 8.75
CA ASP A 24 -2.11 15.40 9.89
C ASP A 24 -1.71 13.95 9.58
N CYS A 25 -1.75 13.57 8.31
CA CYS A 25 -1.43 12.24 7.82
C CYS A 25 -0.45 12.34 6.65
N GLN A 26 0.82 12.03 6.90
CA GLN A 26 1.91 12.09 5.90
C GLN A 26 2.16 10.74 5.20
N PHE A 27 1.19 9.83 5.28
CA PHE A 27 1.32 8.51 4.67
C PHE A 27 1.20 8.62 3.14
N ALA A 28 2.18 8.06 2.43
CA ALA A 28 2.21 8.04 0.97
C ALA A 28 2.94 6.79 0.46
N VAL A 29 2.42 6.20 -0.62
CA VAL A 29 2.96 5.02 -1.28
C VAL A 29 3.01 5.23 -2.80
N ASN A 30 4.07 4.75 -3.45
CA ASN A 30 4.25 4.91 -4.91
C ASN A 30 3.59 3.80 -5.73
N PHE A 31 3.15 2.74 -5.06
CA PHE A 31 2.55 1.56 -5.65
C PHE A 31 1.04 1.56 -5.41
N THR A 32 0.33 0.67 -6.08
CA THR A 32 -1.11 0.49 -5.88
C THR A 32 -1.34 -0.05 -4.47
N PRO A 33 -2.04 0.68 -3.58
CA PRO A 33 -2.42 0.18 -2.28
C PRO A 33 -3.49 -0.90 -2.45
N VAL A 34 -3.38 -1.97 -1.67
CA VAL A 34 -4.34 -3.09 -1.66
C VAL A 34 -4.69 -3.38 -0.22
N GLU A 35 -5.97 -3.62 0.02
CA GLU A 35 -6.47 -4.04 1.32
C GLU A 35 -5.90 -5.41 1.68
N GLY A 36 -5.35 -5.53 2.89
CA GLY A 36 -4.78 -6.77 3.38
C GLY A 36 -3.86 -6.53 4.58
N GLU A 37 -3.72 -7.56 5.40
CA GLU A 37 -2.88 -7.50 6.58
C GLU A 37 -1.49 -8.09 6.32
N CYS A 38 -0.46 -7.41 6.80
CA CYS A 38 0.90 -7.93 6.76
C CYS A 38 1.12 -9.01 7.82
N GLU A 39 1.42 -10.24 7.41
CA GLU A 39 1.77 -11.36 8.31
C GLU A 39 2.97 -11.11 9.25
N PHE A 40 3.81 -10.11 8.97
CA PHE A 40 5.01 -9.82 9.77
C PHE A 40 4.83 -8.71 10.82
N CYS A 41 3.89 -7.80 10.60
CA CYS A 41 3.73 -6.62 11.44
C CYS A 41 2.28 -6.17 11.63
N HIS A 42 1.33 -6.97 11.15
CA HIS A 42 -0.12 -6.75 11.20
C HIS A 42 -0.56 -5.37 10.66
N PHE A 43 0.20 -4.82 9.71
CA PHE A 43 -0.16 -3.55 9.09
C PHE A 43 -1.33 -3.78 8.12
N PRO A 44 -2.43 -3.02 8.20
CA PRO A 44 -3.68 -3.31 7.50
C PRO A 44 -3.69 -2.85 6.04
N LEU A 45 -2.50 -2.62 5.45
CA LEU A 45 -2.38 -2.16 4.09
C LEU A 45 -1.17 -2.80 3.39
N LEU A 46 -1.41 -3.28 2.18
CA LEU A 46 -0.40 -3.84 1.31
C LEU A 46 -0.21 -2.96 0.07
N ILE A 47 0.85 -3.24 -0.68
CA ILE A 47 1.13 -2.62 -1.97
C ILE A 47 1.43 -3.69 -3.01
N GLU A 48 0.92 -3.48 -4.23
CA GLU A 48 1.22 -4.34 -5.37
C GLU A 48 2.42 -3.83 -6.17
N LYS A 49 3.41 -4.71 -6.32
CA LYS A 49 4.61 -4.45 -7.11
C LYS A 49 4.70 -5.46 -8.25
N LYS A 50 4.81 -4.95 -9.48
CA LYS A 50 5.11 -5.78 -10.66
C LYS A 50 6.56 -6.24 -10.60
N THR A 51 6.78 -7.55 -10.63
CA THR A 51 8.11 -8.18 -10.65
C THR A 51 8.25 -9.05 -11.90
N ALA A 52 9.47 -9.49 -12.22
CA ALA A 52 9.71 -10.38 -13.36
C ALA A 52 8.93 -11.71 -13.30
N ARG A 53 8.52 -12.14 -12.10
CA ARG A 53 7.74 -13.35 -11.86
C ARG A 53 6.22 -13.09 -11.74
N GLY A 54 5.76 -11.87 -12.06
CA GLY A 54 4.37 -11.45 -11.93
C GLY A 54 4.16 -10.41 -10.82
N VAL A 55 2.89 -10.13 -10.52
CA VAL A 55 2.49 -9.19 -9.47
C VAL A 55 2.68 -9.85 -8.10
N ARG A 56 3.39 -9.17 -7.19
CA ARG A 56 3.59 -9.62 -5.80
C ARG A 56 3.16 -8.52 -4.84
N ARG A 57 2.66 -8.92 -3.67
CA ARG A 57 2.24 -8.01 -2.61
C ARG A 57 3.35 -7.82 -1.58
N PHE A 58 3.47 -6.60 -1.08
CA PHE A 58 4.43 -6.23 -0.05
C PHE A 58 3.71 -5.39 1.02
N CYS A 59 4.23 -5.37 2.24
CA CYS A 59 3.72 -4.51 3.28
C CYS A 59 3.87 -3.02 2.89
N ALA A 60 2.81 -2.22 3.05
CA ALA A 60 2.82 -0.79 2.74
C ALA A 60 3.57 0.04 3.81
N SER A 61 3.81 -0.53 4.99
CA SER A 61 4.58 0.13 6.05
C SER A 61 6.05 0.29 5.64
N LYS A 62 6.54 1.53 5.70
CA LYS A 62 7.96 1.87 5.44
C LYS A 62 8.92 1.14 6.39
N ALA A 63 8.47 0.81 7.61
CA ALA A 63 9.28 0.09 8.60
C ALA A 63 9.36 -1.43 8.32
N CYS A 64 8.43 -1.99 7.54
CA CYS A 64 8.38 -3.42 7.25
C CYS A 64 8.84 -3.75 5.83
N GLY A 65 8.11 -3.30 4.80
CA GLY A 65 8.44 -3.51 3.40
C GLY A 65 8.63 -4.97 2.95
N LYS A 66 8.30 -5.97 3.77
CA LYS A 66 8.50 -7.40 3.46
C LYS A 66 7.48 -7.88 2.42
N PRO A 67 7.87 -8.83 1.55
CA PRO A 67 6.92 -9.50 0.65
C PRO A 67 5.95 -10.32 1.47
N VAL A 68 4.65 -10.12 1.26
CA VAL A 68 3.61 -10.91 1.91
C VAL A 68 3.07 -11.93 0.93
N THR A 69 2.81 -13.13 1.42
CA THR A 69 2.14 -14.17 0.65
C THR A 69 0.66 -13.93 0.87
N ALA A 70 -0.06 -13.44 -0.13
CA ALA A 70 -1.47 -13.15 0.02
C ALA A 70 -2.25 -14.43 0.32
N GLY A 71 -2.40 -14.73 1.61
CA GLY A 71 -3.23 -15.82 2.11
C GLY A 71 -4.67 -15.38 2.12
N ASN A 72 -5.46 -16.04 1.26
CA ASN A 72 -6.90 -16.23 1.27
C ASN A 72 -7.82 -15.01 1.49
N SER A 73 -8.51 -14.69 0.40
CA SER A 73 -9.94 -14.39 0.41
C SER A 73 -10.64 -15.29 1.43
N ILE A 74 -11.22 -14.71 2.47
CA ILE A 74 -12.38 -15.30 3.11
C ILE A 74 -13.54 -14.52 2.52
N GLU A 75 -14.14 -15.11 1.49
CA GLU A 75 -15.53 -14.87 1.13
C GLU A 75 -16.38 -15.22 2.36
N GLU A 76 -17.15 -14.25 2.85
CA GLU A 76 -18.50 -14.39 3.43
C GLU A 76 -19.19 -13.01 3.48
#